data_AF-A0A1T2L6F4-F1
#
_entry.id   AF-A0A1T2L6F4-F1
#
_cell.length_a   1.000
_cell.length_b   1.000
_cell.length_c   1.000
_cell.angle_alpha   90.00
_cell.angle_beta   90.00
_cell.angle_gamma   90.00
#
_symmetry.space_group_name_H-M   'P 1'
#
loop_
_entity.id
_entity.type
_entity.pdbx_description
1 polymer ?
#
loop_
_entity_poly.entity_id
_entity_poly.type
_entity_poly.pdbx_seq_one_letter_code
_entity_poly.pdbx_strand_id
1 'polypeptide(L)'
;MLKVTKNAAKQILESAEQGENDGLPLRIAARRADDGSIQYAIGFDSRRDGDLHFDSEGVDIVIDETGKALLQGTTVDYVEMEPGQFSFIFLNPNDPNFVPPTEED
;
A
#
# COMPACT_ATOMS: atom_id res chain seq x y z
N MET A 1 6.92 -10.12 -1.74
CA MET A 1 6.38 -9.03 -2.59
C MET A 1 5.26 -8.37 -1.82
N LEU A 2 5.04 -7.07 -2.03
CA LEU A 2 3.89 -6.37 -1.45
C LEU A 2 2.61 -6.94 -2.03
N LYS A 3 1.56 -7.01 -1.22
CA LYS A 3 0.23 -7.48 -1.61
C LYS A 3 -0.82 -6.43 -1.27
N VAL A 4 -1.89 -6.40 -2.04
CA VAL A 4 -3.09 -5.61 -1.74
C VAL A 4 -4.23 -6.60 -1.51
N THR A 5 -5.01 -6.40 -0.45
CA THR A 5 -6.21 -7.21 -0.20
C THR A 5 -7.32 -6.86 -1.18
N LYS A 6 -8.34 -7.71 -1.28
CA LYS A 6 -9.53 -7.44 -2.11
C LYS A 6 -10.26 -6.16 -1.70
N ASN A 7 -10.34 -5.89 -0.40
CA ASN A 7 -11.00 -4.68 0.11
C ASN A 7 -10.25 -3.42 -0.30
N ALA A 8 -8.92 -3.43 -0.13
CA ALA A 8 -8.08 -2.34 -0.59
C ALA A 8 -8.14 -2.18 -2.11
N ALA A 9 -8.05 -3.27 -2.87
CA ALA A 9 -8.10 -3.24 -4.33
C ALA A 9 -9.40 -2.61 -4.84
N LYS A 10 -10.54 -3.03 -4.29
CA LYS A 10 -11.85 -2.44 -4.62
C LYS A 10 -11.85 -0.93 -4.37
N GLN A 11 -11.43 -0.50 -3.19
CA GLN A 11 -11.40 0.92 -2.86
C GLN A 11 -10.45 1.72 -3.76
N ILE A 12 -9.28 1.16 -4.10
CA ILE A 12 -8.31 1.80 -5.00
C ILE A 12 -8.91 1.97 -6.39
N LEU A 13 -9.52 0.92 -6.95
CA LEU A 13 -10.15 0.99 -8.28
C LEU A 13 -11.29 2.01 -8.31
N GLU A 14 -12.18 1.99 -7.31
CA GLU A 14 -13.26 2.98 -7.19
C GLU A 14 -12.73 4.41 -7.07
N SER A 15 -11.64 4.63 -6.32
CA SER A 15 -10.98 5.93 -6.20
C SER A 15 -10.30 6.38 -7.49
N ALA A 16 -9.75 5.45 -8.28
CA ALA A 16 -9.16 5.76 -9.58
C ALA A 16 -10.23 6.26 -10.56
N GLU A 17 -11.36 5.55 -10.64
CA GLU A 17 -12.50 5.92 -11.49
C GLU A 17 -13.08 7.28 -11.11
N GLN A 18 -13.27 7.55 -9.81
CA GLN A 18 -13.85 8.81 -9.34
C GLN A 18 -12.91 10.01 -9.51
N GLY A 19 -11.60 9.79 -9.40
CA GLY A 19 -10.59 10.84 -9.44
C GLY A 19 -10.07 11.17 -10.85
N GLU A 20 -10.65 10.59 -11.91
CA GLU A 20 -10.13 10.66 -13.28
C GLU A 20 -8.67 10.17 -13.40
N ASN A 21 -8.25 9.27 -12.51
CA ASN A 21 -6.93 8.64 -12.51
C ASN A 21 -6.96 7.25 -13.17
N ASP A 22 -7.95 7.02 -14.02
CA ASP A 22 -8.11 5.75 -14.75
C ASP A 22 -6.84 5.49 -15.59
N GLY A 23 -6.30 4.28 -15.46
CA GLY A 23 -5.06 3.88 -16.12
C GLY A 23 -3.75 4.34 -15.46
N LEU A 24 -3.79 5.09 -14.35
CA LEU A 24 -2.60 5.37 -13.54
C LEU A 24 -2.37 4.25 -12.50
N PRO A 25 -1.13 3.76 -12.35
CA PRO A 25 -0.83 2.81 -11.29
C PRO A 25 -0.85 3.49 -9.91
N LEU A 26 -1.11 2.69 -8.88
CA LEU A 26 -0.94 3.10 -7.50
C LEU A 26 0.55 3.11 -7.16
N ARG A 27 1.10 4.29 -6.87
CA ARG A 27 2.44 4.42 -6.31
C ARG A 27 2.39 4.24 -4.80
N ILE A 28 3.26 3.38 -4.30
CA ILE A 28 3.50 3.19 -2.86
C ILE A 28 4.96 3.54 -2.59
N ALA A 29 5.17 4.52 -1.71
CA ALA A 29 6.48 4.91 -1.24
C ALA A 29 6.61 4.63 0.26
N ALA A 30 7.79 4.22 0.68
CA ALA A 30 8.11 4.00 2.08
C ALA A 30 9.46 4.64 2.41
N ARG A 31 9.53 5.33 3.54
CA ARG A 31 10.77 5.89 4.08
C ARG A 31 10.92 5.52 5.54
N ARG A 32 12.15 5.24 5.97
CA ARG A 32 12.46 5.09 7.40
C ARG A 32 12.60 6.47 8.03
N ALA A 33 11.87 6.71 9.12
CA ALA A 33 11.98 7.92 9.93
C ALA A 33 13.15 7.81 10.93
N ASP A 34 13.51 8.93 11.56
CA ASP A 34 14.64 9.00 12.49
C ASP A 34 14.41 8.15 13.76
N ASP A 35 13.15 7.91 14.13
CA ASP A 35 12.76 7.02 15.24
C ASP A 35 12.76 5.52 14.85
N GLY A 36 13.12 5.20 13.60
CA GLY A 36 13.16 3.85 13.07
C GLY A 36 11.84 3.32 12.53
N SER A 37 10.72 4.04 12.73
CA SER A 37 9.42 3.71 12.13
C SER A 37 9.46 3.87 10.60
N ILE A 38 8.50 3.24 9.92
CA ILE A 38 8.36 3.40 8.48
C ILE A 38 7.15 4.30 8.21
N GLN A 39 7.36 5.35 7.42
CA GLN A 39 6.30 6.22 6.94
C GLN A 39 5.92 5.83 5.52
N TYR A 40 4.63 5.66 5.31
CA TYR A 40 4.05 5.23 4.03
C TYR A 40 3.37 6.42 3.34
N ALA A 41 3.48 6.47 2.01
CA ALA A 41 2.72 7.38 1.17
C ALA A 41 2.13 6.59 0.01
N ILE A 42 0.86 6.85 -0.31
CA ILE A 42 0.16 6.24 -1.44
C ILE A 42 -0.54 7.30 -2.27
N GLY A 43 -0.61 7.06 -3.57
CA GLY A 43 -1.35 7.89 -4.51
C GLY A 43 -1.20 7.38 -5.94
N PHE A 44 -2.06 7.87 -6.82
CA PHE A 44 -1.93 7.59 -8.24
C PHE A 44 -0.80 8.43 -8.84
N ASP A 45 0.12 7.78 -9.52
CA ASP A 45 1.26 8.45 -10.15
C ASP A 45 1.81 7.60 -11.29
N SER A 46 2.46 8.24 -12.26
CA SER A 46 3.05 7.53 -13.38
C SER A 46 4.25 6.68 -12.96
N ARG A 47 4.43 5.56 -13.66
CA ARG A 47 5.64 4.74 -13.58
C ARG A 47 6.86 5.56 -14.01
N ARG A 48 7.97 5.36 -13.32
CA ARG A 48 9.29 5.93 -13.62
C ARG A 48 10.31 4.82 -13.88
N ASP A 49 11.43 5.19 -14.50
CA ASP A 49 12.54 4.27 -14.70
C ASP A 49 13.11 3.81 -13.36
N GLY A 50 13.36 2.51 -13.24
CA GLY A 50 13.86 1.88 -12.01
C GLY A 50 12.78 1.48 -11.00
N ASP A 51 11.51 1.88 -11.19
CA ASP A 51 10.42 1.40 -10.33
C ASP A 51 10.23 -0.12 -10.46
N LEU A 52 9.93 -0.77 -9.33
CA LEU A 52 9.34 -2.11 -9.35
C LEU A 52 7.87 -1.96 -9.71
N HIS A 53 7.41 -2.77 -10.66
CA HIS A 53 6.07 -2.71 -11.23
C HIS A 53 5.46 -4.10 -11.25
N PHE A 54 4.25 -4.25 -10.72
CA PHE A 54 3.53 -5.52 -10.65
C PHE A 54 2.03 -5.30 -10.39
N ASP A 55 1.22 -6.28 -10.79
CA ASP A 55 -0.21 -6.32 -10.48
C ASP A 55 -0.46 -7.05 -9.14
N SER A 56 -1.44 -6.58 -8.37
CA SER A 56 -2.01 -7.30 -7.25
C SER A 56 -3.52 -7.06 -7.18
N GLU A 57 -4.31 -8.14 -7.28
CA GLU A 57 -5.79 -8.10 -7.26
C GLU A 57 -6.37 -7.13 -8.31
N GLY A 58 -5.73 -7.00 -9.48
CA GLY A 58 -6.16 -6.11 -10.57
C GLY A 58 -5.77 -4.64 -10.39
N VAL A 59 -5.05 -4.31 -9.32
CA VAL A 59 -4.43 -2.99 -9.13
C VAL A 59 -3.03 -3.02 -9.67
N ASP A 60 -2.74 -2.08 -10.57
CA ASP A 60 -1.38 -1.85 -11.03
C ASP A 60 -0.57 -1.06 -9.99
N ILE A 61 0.58 -1.59 -9.55
CA ILE A 61 1.37 -1.04 -8.44
C ILE A 61 2.77 -0.69 -8.88
N VAL A 62 3.23 0.50 -8.49
CA VAL A 62 4.62 0.95 -8.66
C VAL A 62 5.27 1.30 -7.32
N ILE A 63 6.51 0.85 -7.14
CA ILE A 63 7.32 1.10 -5.94
C ILE A 63 8.69 1.62 -6.38
N ASP A 64 9.12 2.71 -5.79
CA ASP A 64 10.45 3.29 -6.02
C ASP A 64 11.57 2.36 -5.54
N GLU A 65 12.76 2.50 -6.12
CA GLU A 65 13.91 1.64 -5.77
C GLU A 65 14.25 1.65 -4.28
N THR A 66 14.13 2.81 -3.65
CA THR A 66 14.37 3.01 -2.22
C THR A 66 13.34 2.32 -1.32
N GLY A 67 12.07 2.24 -1.74
CA GLY A 67 11.00 1.63 -0.97
C GLY A 67 10.91 0.11 -1.10
N LYS A 68 11.50 -0.50 -2.15
CA LYS A 68 11.39 -1.95 -2.43
C LYS A 68 11.74 -2.83 -1.23
N ALA A 69 12.87 -2.54 -0.58
CA ALA A 69 13.33 -3.33 0.57
C ALA A 69 12.46 -3.10 1.82
N LEU A 70 11.97 -1.88 2.02
CA LEU A 70 11.13 -1.54 3.16
C LEU A 70 9.71 -2.10 3.06
N LEU A 71 9.22 -2.28 1.83
CA LEU A 71 7.86 -2.77 1.54
C LEU A 71 7.82 -4.28 1.25
N GLN A 72 8.95 -4.99 1.42
CA GLN A 72 9.01 -6.40 1.11
C GLN A 72 8.17 -7.21 2.11
N GLY A 73 7.09 -7.81 1.60
CA GLY A 73 6.20 -8.64 2.43
C GLY A 73 5.06 -7.85 3.07
N THR A 74 4.98 -6.54 2.82
CA THR A 74 3.88 -5.70 3.27
C THR A 74 2.56 -6.14 2.64
N THR A 75 1.49 -6.16 3.43
CA THR A 75 0.11 -6.27 2.94
C THR A 75 -0.61 -4.96 3.17
N VAL A 76 -1.19 -4.39 2.11
CA VAL A 76 -2.03 -3.19 2.18
C VAL A 76 -3.49 -3.64 2.27
N ASP A 77 -4.18 -3.18 3.29
CA ASP A 77 -5.61 -3.45 3.49
C ASP A 77 -6.39 -2.16 3.67
N TYR A 78 -7.71 -2.22 3.47
CA TYR A 78 -8.64 -1.12 3.69
C TYR A 78 -9.69 -1.58 4.69
N VAL A 79 -9.59 -1.06 5.90
CA VAL A 79 -10.39 -1.52 7.04
C VAL A 79 -11.09 -0.34 7.70
N GLU A 80 -12.21 -0.65 8.33
CA GLU A 80 -12.91 0.28 9.21
C GLU A 80 -12.15 0.39 10.53
N MET A 81 -11.52 1.55 10.78
CA MET A 81 -10.78 1.81 12.02
C MET A 81 -11.71 2.29 13.13
N GLU A 82 -12.72 3.06 12.77
CA GLU A 82 -13.81 3.52 13.63
C GLU A 82 -15.12 3.42 12.85
N PRO A 83 -16.29 3.36 13.51
CA PRO A 83 -17.58 3.29 12.81
C PRO A 83 -17.75 4.40 11.76
N GLY A 84 -17.82 4.01 10.50
CA GLY A 84 -17.92 4.89 9.33
C GLY A 84 -16.61 5.51 8.84
N GLN A 85 -15.48 5.25 9.51
CA GLN A 85 -14.16 5.74 9.12
C GLN A 85 -13.27 4.58 8.67
N PHE A 86 -13.07 4.52 7.36
CA PHE A 86 -12.20 3.55 6.73
C PHE A 86 -10.84 4.16 6.48
N SER A 87 -9.79 3.35 6.58
CA SER A 87 -8.42 3.78 6.33
C SER A 87 -7.62 2.67 5.68
N PHE A 88 -6.65 3.07 4.86
CA PHE A 88 -5.63 2.15 4.38
C PHE A 88 -4.63 1.87 5.50
N ILE A 89 -4.37 0.59 5.75
CA ILE A 89 -3.39 0.13 6.71
C ILE A 89 -2.27 -0.64 6.01
N PHE A 90 -1.07 -0.57 6.57
CA PHE A 90 0.13 -1.25 6.05
C PHE A 90 0.59 -2.28 7.07
N LEU A 91 0.29 -3.54 6.79
CA LEU A 91 0.77 -4.68 7.56
C LEU A 91 2.18 -5.02 7.09
N ASN A 92 3.18 -4.31 7.61
CA ASN A 92 4.57 -4.41 7.15
C ASN A 92 5.47 -5.13 8.17
N PRO A 93 5.97 -6.35 7.88
CA PRO A 93 6.84 -7.08 8.81
C PRO A 93 8.21 -6.42 9.03
N ASN A 94 8.59 -5.41 8.24
CA ASN A 94 9.85 -4.67 8.39
C ASN A 94 9.73 -3.45 9.30
N ASP A 95 8.51 -3.08 9.70
CA ASP A 95 8.24 -1.97 10.60
C ASP A 95 8.37 -2.44 12.06
N PRO A 96 9.20 -1.79 12.89
CA PRO A 96 9.35 -2.18 14.30
C PRO A 96 8.05 -2.09 15.11
N ASN A 97 7.06 -1.30 14.65
CA ASN A 97 5.77 -1.15 15.32
C ASN A 97 4.71 -2.13 14.79
N PHE A 98 5.06 -3.01 13.84
CA PHE A 98 4.12 -3.98 13.31
C PHE A 98 3.79 -5.05 14.35
N VAL A 99 2.51 -5.07 14.74
CA VAL A 99 1.92 -6.18 15.49
C VAL A 99 1.10 -6.98 14.49
N PRO A 100 1.45 -8.25 14.20
CA PRO A 100 0.60 -9.08 13.36
C PRO A 100 -0.78 -9.20 14.01
N PRO A 101 -1.87 -9.15 13.24
CA PRO A 101 -3.19 -9.43 13.78
C PRO A 101 -3.14 -10.81 14.44
N THR A 102 -3.51 -10.88 15.71
CA THR A 102 -3.76 -12.17 16.35
C THR A 102 -4.92 -12.81 15.60
N GLU A 103 -4.71 -13.98 15.02
CA GLU A 103 -5.81 -14.86 14.61
C GLU A 103 -6.61 -15.14 15.89
N GLU A 104 -7.69 -14.39 16.09
CA GLU A 104 -8.74 -14.80 17.03
C GLU A 104 -9.51 -15.91 16.31
N ASP A 105 -9.30 -17.16 16.77
CA ASP A 105 -10.06 -18.37 16.40
C ASP A 105 -11.59 -18.19 16.58
#